data_AF-A0AAV4CJI0-F1
#
_entry.id   AF-A0AAV4CJI0-F1
#
_cell.length_a   1.000
_cell.length_b   1.000
_cell.length_c   1.000
_cell.angle_alpha   90.00
_cell.angle_beta   90.00
_cell.angle_gamma   90.00
#
_symmetry.space_group_name_H-M   'P 1'
#
loop_
_entity.id
_entity.type
_entity.pdbx_description
1 polymer ?
#
loop_
_entity_poly.entity_id
_entity_poly.type
_entity_poly.pdbx_seq_one_letter_code
_entity_poly.pdbx_strand_id
1 'polypeptide(L)'
;MLREKVWFKNMHTAVEQAVKNFFVCQVATPTTTREPLQMSDLPQEPWSKLSADFGHLTDGTYLLIVKDEYSHFVVVDTIKSTSTRAVIPRFDKIFAEFGIQDELKTDNGPPFDGIDFKTYLKRMGIKHRKITPRWPQANAETERFMRTIKKTIKAAQVEHELEARNVQIFTSIQNHKAFKYWPSPSKCIVQPYCEEQSTCSTNSNRAN
;
A
#
# COMPACT_ATOMS: atom_id res chain seq x y z
N MET A 1 27.51 -31.22 -10.76
CA MET A 1 27.12 -32.50 -11.40
C MET A 1 27.50 -32.63 -12.89
N LEU A 2 27.00 -31.83 -13.85
CA LEU A 2 27.35 -32.03 -15.28
C LEU A 2 28.72 -31.41 -15.67
N ARG A 3 28.97 -30.18 -15.20
CA ARG A 3 30.26 -29.47 -15.37
C ARG A 3 31.45 -30.14 -14.68
N GLU A 4 31.20 -31.04 -13.73
CA GLU A 4 32.26 -31.81 -13.04
C GLU A 4 32.76 -32.99 -13.87
N LYS A 5 32.00 -33.42 -14.89
CA LYS A 5 32.28 -34.64 -15.66
C LYS A 5 32.59 -34.39 -17.12
N VAL A 6 32.01 -33.35 -17.73
CA VAL A 6 32.14 -33.08 -19.16
C VAL A 6 32.12 -31.58 -19.44
N TRP A 7 32.80 -31.20 -20.53
CA TRP A 7 32.74 -29.86 -21.11
C TRP A 7 32.69 -29.93 -22.63
N PHE A 8 31.81 -29.15 -23.24
CA PHE A 8 31.74 -28.96 -24.69
C PHE A 8 31.22 -27.55 -25.03
N LYS A 9 31.47 -27.10 -26.26
CA LYS A 9 31.06 -25.78 -26.75
C LYS A 9 29.54 -25.64 -26.69
N ASN A 10 29.04 -24.53 -26.13
CA ASN A 10 27.61 -24.24 -25.93
C ASN A 10 26.86 -25.22 -25.01
N MET A 11 27.56 -25.92 -24.11
CA MET A 11 26.95 -26.85 -23.15
C MET A 11 25.79 -26.23 -22.35
N HIS A 12 25.87 -24.96 -21.98
CA HIS A 12 24.77 -24.25 -21.31
C HIS A 12 23.51 -24.22 -22.13
N THR A 13 23.62 -23.77 -23.37
CA THR A 13 22.50 -23.66 -24.30
C THR A 13 21.90 -25.02 -24.62
N ALA A 14 22.74 -26.04 -24.80
CA ALA A 14 22.28 -27.41 -25.07
C ALA A 14 21.51 -28.01 -23.88
N VAL A 15 22.01 -27.81 -22.65
CA VAL A 15 21.32 -28.28 -21.43
C VAL A 15 20.01 -27.50 -21.23
N GLU A 16 20.02 -26.18 -21.40
CA GLU A 16 18.80 -25.37 -21.32
C GLU A 16 17.75 -25.77 -22.34
N GLN A 17 18.14 -26.06 -23.59
CA GLN A 17 17.22 -26.55 -24.62
C GLN A 17 16.67 -27.94 -24.29
N ALA A 18 17.51 -28.86 -23.80
CA ALA A 18 17.07 -30.19 -23.39
C ALA A 18 16.05 -30.11 -22.24
N VAL A 19 16.31 -29.27 -21.23
CA VAL A 19 15.39 -29.05 -20.11
C VAL A 19 14.11 -28.36 -20.57
N LYS A 20 14.21 -27.33 -21.43
CA LYS A 20 13.03 -26.63 -21.99
C LYS A 20 12.18 -27.54 -22.85
N ASN A 21 12.75 -28.47 -23.61
CA ASN A 21 12.00 -29.36 -24.50
C ASN A 21 11.42 -30.58 -23.77
N PHE A 22 11.82 -30.83 -22.52
CA PHE A 22 11.32 -31.95 -21.75
C PHE A 22 10.00 -31.60 -21.06
N PHE A 23 8.92 -32.26 -21.49
CA PHE A 23 7.56 -31.99 -21.00
C PHE A 23 7.43 -32.04 -19.47
N VAL A 24 8.07 -33.01 -18.83
CA VAL A 24 8.04 -33.14 -17.35
C VAL A 24 8.67 -31.92 -16.68
N CYS A 25 9.75 -31.37 -17.24
CA CYS A 25 10.38 -30.16 -16.73
C CYS A 25 9.49 -28.93 -16.96
N GLN A 26 8.78 -28.83 -18.10
CA GLN A 26 7.85 -27.72 -18.33
C GLN A 26 6.69 -27.71 -17.32
N VAL A 27 6.14 -28.89 -16.98
CA VAL A 27 5.03 -29.03 -16.04
C VAL A 27 5.49 -28.84 -14.59
N ALA A 28 6.69 -29.30 -14.24
CA ALA A 28 7.24 -29.21 -12.89
C ALA A 28 7.85 -27.84 -12.57
N THR A 29 8.17 -27.03 -13.58
CA THR A 29 8.80 -25.71 -13.38
C THR A 29 7.74 -24.62 -13.37
N PRO A 30 7.47 -23.95 -12.24
CA PRO A 30 6.52 -22.85 -12.21
C PRO A 30 7.04 -21.67 -13.03
N THR A 31 6.43 -21.43 -14.19
CA THR A 31 6.69 -20.24 -15.01
C THR A 31 6.13 -19.02 -14.28
N THR A 32 7.01 -18.27 -13.61
CA THR A 32 6.63 -16.98 -13.03
C THR A 32 6.89 -15.89 -14.07
N THR A 33 5.96 -15.70 -15.00
CA THR A 33 5.97 -14.50 -15.85
C THR A 33 5.58 -13.33 -14.95
N ARG A 34 6.58 -12.58 -14.47
CA ARG A 34 6.32 -11.31 -13.78
C ARG A 34 5.83 -10.34 -14.84
N GLU A 35 4.55 -10.01 -14.82
CA GLU A 35 4.03 -8.92 -15.64
C GLU A 35 4.83 -7.64 -15.31
N PRO A 36 5.13 -6.80 -16.32
CA PRO A 36 5.76 -5.51 -16.10
C PRO A 36 4.98 -4.73 -15.04
N LEU A 37 5.69 -4.07 -14.12
CA LEU A 37 5.06 -3.23 -13.11
C LEU A 37 4.27 -2.12 -13.81
N GLN A 38 2.95 -2.18 -13.73
CA GLN A 38 2.10 -1.11 -14.20
C GLN A 38 1.87 -0.15 -13.04
N MET A 39 2.41 1.06 -13.15
CA MET A 39 2.18 2.12 -12.17
C MET A 39 0.73 2.57 -12.26
N SER A 40 0.06 2.71 -11.11
CA SER A 40 -1.25 3.35 -11.05
C SER A 40 -1.08 4.86 -11.18
N ASP A 41 -2.04 5.51 -11.83
CA ASP A 41 -2.07 6.96 -11.92
C ASP A 41 -2.20 7.57 -10.52
N LEU A 42 -1.27 8.48 -10.20
CA LEU A 42 -1.34 9.25 -8.97
C LEU A 42 -2.57 10.17 -9.03
N PRO A 43 -3.33 10.32 -7.93
CA PRO A 43 -4.38 11.35 -7.85
C PRO A 43 -3.82 12.75 -8.11
N GLN A 44 -4.68 13.71 -8.43
CA GLN A 44 -4.25 15.10 -8.66
C GLN A 44 -4.12 15.91 -7.37
N GLU A 45 -4.86 15.52 -6.32
CA GLU A 45 -4.90 16.24 -5.06
C GLU A 45 -4.85 15.28 -3.85
N PRO A 46 -4.32 15.73 -2.71
CA PRO A 46 -4.39 14.98 -1.46
C PRO A 46 -5.83 14.68 -1.09
N TRP A 47 -6.06 13.52 -0.49
CA TRP A 47 -7.35 13.15 0.09
C TRP A 47 -8.51 12.94 -0.90
N SER A 48 -8.27 13.01 -2.23
CA SER A 48 -9.29 12.69 -3.24
C SER A 48 -9.51 11.18 -3.41
N LYS A 49 -8.44 10.37 -3.36
CA LYS A 49 -8.51 8.91 -3.46
C LYS A 49 -7.87 8.25 -2.26
N LEU A 50 -8.69 7.50 -1.53
CA LEU A 50 -8.24 6.76 -0.35
C LEU A 50 -8.25 5.27 -0.64
N SER A 51 -7.33 4.55 0.01
CA SER A 51 -7.31 3.10 0.07
C SER A 51 -7.55 2.65 1.51
N ALA A 52 -8.36 1.62 1.71
CA ALA A 52 -8.61 1.05 3.03
C ALA A 52 -8.40 -0.47 3.05
N ASP A 53 -7.78 -0.95 4.11
CA ASP A 53 -7.45 -2.36 4.32
C ASP A 53 -7.52 -2.73 5.81
N PHE A 54 -7.61 -4.04 6.10
CA PHE A 54 -7.60 -4.57 7.45
C PHE A 54 -6.28 -5.26 7.81
N GLY A 55 -5.69 -4.81 8.90
CA GLY A 55 -4.74 -5.59 9.67
C GLY A 55 -5.42 -6.39 10.77
N HIS A 56 -4.76 -7.46 11.21
CA HIS A 56 -5.11 -8.18 12.43
C HIS A 56 -3.90 -8.21 13.36
N LEU A 57 -4.20 -8.15 14.65
CA LEU A 57 -3.26 -8.31 15.74
C LEU A 57 -3.39 -9.71 16.35
N THR A 58 -2.39 -10.07 17.14
CA THR A 58 -2.25 -11.37 17.79
C THR A 58 -3.29 -11.62 18.88
N ASP A 59 -3.86 -10.55 19.46
CA ASP A 59 -4.90 -10.57 20.48
C ASP A 59 -6.33 -10.69 19.91
N GLY A 60 -6.47 -10.77 18.58
CA GLY A 60 -7.77 -10.80 17.90
C GLY A 60 -8.35 -9.42 17.58
N THR A 61 -7.63 -8.34 17.88
CA THR A 61 -8.00 -6.98 17.51
C THR A 61 -7.68 -6.72 16.03
N TYR A 62 -8.52 -5.91 15.37
CA TYR A 62 -8.31 -5.50 13.98
C TYR A 62 -7.81 -4.06 13.90
N LEU A 63 -7.00 -3.78 12.89
CA LEU A 63 -6.56 -2.44 12.52
C LEU A 63 -7.25 -2.04 11.23
N LEU A 64 -8.03 -0.98 11.26
CA LEU A 64 -8.51 -0.30 10.05
C LEU A 64 -7.41 0.66 9.61
N ILE A 65 -6.84 0.41 8.44
CA ILE A 65 -5.79 1.24 7.86
C ILE A 65 -6.42 1.99 6.70
N VAL A 66 -6.42 3.32 6.75
CA VAL A 66 -6.85 4.20 5.67
C VAL A 66 -5.65 5.01 5.20
N LYS A 67 -5.33 4.92 3.91
CA LYS A 67 -4.18 5.57 3.31
C LYS A 67 -4.60 6.45 2.16
N ASP A 68 -4.12 7.69 2.16
CA ASP A 68 -4.23 8.58 1.01
C ASP A 68 -3.29 8.13 -0.11
N GLU A 69 -3.83 7.93 -1.32
CA GLU A 69 -3.04 7.47 -2.47
C GLU A 69 -2.13 8.57 -3.05
N TYR A 70 -2.35 9.85 -2.70
CA TYR A 70 -1.50 10.95 -3.14
C TYR A 70 -0.31 11.22 -2.21
N SER A 71 -0.58 11.57 -0.96
CA SER A 71 0.44 11.95 0.02
C SER A 71 1.11 10.77 0.71
N HIS A 72 0.54 9.56 0.58
CA HIS A 72 0.86 8.38 1.38
C HIS A 72 0.61 8.56 2.88
N PHE A 73 -0.21 9.53 3.29
CA PHE A 73 -0.59 9.71 4.68
C PHE A 73 -1.49 8.57 5.14
N VAL A 74 -1.23 8.06 6.35
CA VAL A 74 -1.93 6.89 6.87
C VAL A 74 -2.64 7.23 8.18
N VAL A 75 -3.91 6.87 8.25
CA VAL A 75 -4.69 6.84 9.49
C VAL A 75 -4.90 5.39 9.88
N VAL A 76 -4.60 5.05 11.13
CA VAL A 76 -4.82 3.72 11.68
C VAL A 76 -5.76 3.83 12.88
N ASP A 77 -6.87 3.11 12.83
CA ASP A 77 -7.78 2.98 13.97
C ASP A 77 -7.91 1.51 14.40
N THR A 78 -8.08 1.30 15.69
CA THR A 78 -8.13 -0.02 16.31
C THR A 78 -9.58 -0.41 16.57
N ILE A 79 -10.04 -1.53 16.02
CA ILE A 79 -11.43 -1.99 16.13
C ILE A 79 -11.51 -3.45 16.59
N LYS A 80 -12.54 -3.76 17.37
CA LYS A 80 -12.76 -5.12 17.92
C LYS A 80 -13.48 -6.06 16.95
N SER A 81 -14.04 -5.53 15.86
CA SER A 81 -14.87 -6.28 14.92
C SER A 81 -14.77 -5.64 13.54
N THR A 82 -14.68 -6.47 12.50
CA THR A 82 -14.75 -6.07 11.09
C THR A 82 -16.20 -5.92 10.60
N SER A 83 -17.20 -5.93 11.48
CA SER A 83 -18.59 -5.70 11.06
C SER A 83 -18.79 -4.27 10.53
N THR A 84 -19.68 -4.10 9.55
CA THR A 84 -19.99 -2.79 8.98
C THR A 84 -20.43 -1.77 10.04
N ARG A 85 -21.18 -2.22 11.06
CA ARG A 85 -21.63 -1.39 12.19
C ARG A 85 -20.47 -0.85 13.04
N ALA A 86 -19.38 -1.60 13.16
CA ALA A 86 -18.18 -1.16 13.88
C ALA A 86 -17.30 -0.25 13.02
N VAL A 87 -17.30 -0.45 11.70
CA VAL A 87 -16.41 0.22 10.74
C VAL A 87 -16.93 1.58 10.28
N ILE A 88 -18.23 1.72 10.00
CA ILE A 88 -18.83 3.00 9.55
C ILE A 88 -18.51 4.16 10.50
N PRO A 89 -18.67 4.05 11.84
CA PRO A 89 -18.36 5.15 12.75
C PRO A 89 -16.89 5.59 12.69
N ARG A 90 -15.97 4.71 12.26
CA ARG A 90 -14.55 5.04 12.12
C ARG A 90 -14.31 5.86 10.86
N PHE A 91 -14.97 5.49 9.76
CA PHE A 91 -14.98 6.31 8.55
C PHE A 91 -15.62 7.67 8.79
N ASP A 92 -16.76 7.73 9.50
CA ASP A 92 -17.39 9.02 9.86
C ASP A 92 -16.44 9.92 10.64
N LYS A 93 -15.69 9.37 11.61
CA LYS A 93 -14.66 10.11 12.35
C LYS A 93 -13.57 10.65 11.42
N ILE A 94 -13.06 9.81 10.52
CA ILE A 94 -12.00 10.18 9.57
C ILE A 94 -12.51 11.27 8.62
N PHE A 95 -13.72 11.13 8.08
CA PHE A 95 -14.29 12.11 7.16
C PHE A 95 -14.62 13.44 7.85
N ALA A 96 -14.97 13.41 9.13
CA ALA A 96 -15.14 14.63 9.92
C ALA A 96 -13.84 15.40 10.15
N GLU A 97 -12.69 14.71 10.19
CA GLU A 97 -11.38 15.31 10.45
C GLU A 97 -10.71 15.84 9.17
N PHE A 98 -10.80 15.09 8.07
CA PHE A 98 -10.06 15.38 6.84
C PHE A 98 -10.94 15.76 5.64
N GLY A 99 -12.26 15.59 5.75
CA GLY A 99 -13.20 15.80 4.66
C GLY A 99 -13.60 14.51 3.93
N ILE A 100 -14.55 14.67 3.00
CA ILE A 100 -15.09 13.59 2.16
C ILE A 100 -14.27 13.50 0.87
N GLN A 101 -13.79 12.29 0.57
CA GLN A 101 -13.05 11.94 -0.63
C GLN A 101 -13.97 11.56 -1.80
N ASP A 102 -13.42 11.55 -3.02
CA ASP A 102 -14.14 11.15 -4.23
C ASP A 102 -14.25 9.63 -4.37
N GLU A 103 -13.14 8.92 -4.10
CA GLU A 103 -13.04 7.48 -4.32
C GLU A 103 -12.43 6.77 -3.10
N LEU A 104 -13.07 5.69 -2.68
CA LEU A 104 -12.54 4.77 -1.68
C LEU A 104 -12.27 3.42 -2.35
N LYS A 105 -11.01 3.00 -2.27
CA LYS A 105 -10.53 1.72 -2.78
C LYS A 105 -10.38 0.70 -1.65
N THR A 106 -11.02 -0.45 -1.76
CA THR A 106 -10.92 -1.52 -0.76
C THR A 106 -10.70 -2.88 -1.40
N ASP A 107 -10.33 -3.88 -0.62
CA ASP A 107 -10.41 -5.27 -1.06
C ASP A 107 -11.88 -5.75 -1.18
N ASN A 108 -12.05 -6.99 -1.64
CA ASN A 108 -13.36 -7.65 -1.75
C ASN A 108 -13.76 -8.41 -0.48
N GLY A 109 -13.07 -8.18 0.65
CA GLY A 109 -13.37 -8.84 1.92
C GLY A 109 -14.57 -8.22 2.64
N PRO A 110 -15.24 -8.97 3.53
CA PRO A 110 -16.12 -8.38 4.52
C PRO A 110 -15.35 -7.41 5.43
N PRO A 111 -15.93 -6.25 5.81
CA PRO A 111 -17.29 -5.78 5.53
C PRO A 111 -17.44 -5.02 4.20
N PHE A 112 -16.36 -4.75 3.47
CA PHE A 112 -16.37 -3.82 2.35
C PHE A 112 -17.23 -4.27 1.17
N ASP A 113 -17.40 -5.58 0.97
CA ASP A 113 -18.33 -6.10 -0.04
C ASP A 113 -19.81 -6.10 0.41
N GLY A 114 -20.09 -5.79 1.68
CA GLY A 114 -21.44 -5.79 2.23
C GLY A 114 -22.37 -4.71 1.64
N ILE A 115 -23.66 -5.03 1.54
CA ILE A 115 -24.70 -4.11 1.05
C ILE A 115 -24.77 -2.84 1.91
N ASP A 116 -24.64 -2.98 3.23
CA ASP A 116 -24.68 -1.86 4.16
C ASP A 116 -23.54 -0.87 3.90
N PHE A 117 -22.33 -1.38 3.60
CA PHE A 117 -21.18 -0.53 3.32
C PHE A 117 -21.32 0.18 1.96
N LYS A 118 -21.80 -0.54 0.94
CA LYS A 118 -22.12 0.05 -0.38
C LYS A 118 -23.18 1.14 -0.25
N THR A 119 -24.23 0.91 0.54
CA THR A 119 -25.30 1.88 0.79
C THR A 119 -24.78 3.11 1.51
N TYR A 120 -23.90 2.90 2.49
CA TYR A 120 -23.22 3.98 3.20
C TYR A 120 -22.38 4.85 2.26
N LEU A 121 -21.50 4.26 1.45
CA LEU A 121 -20.67 5.03 0.50
C LEU A 121 -21.52 5.78 -0.53
N LYS A 122 -22.59 5.15 -1.03
CA LYS A 122 -23.53 5.80 -1.95
C LYS A 122 -24.21 7.01 -1.31
N ARG A 123 -24.60 6.92 -0.03
CA ARG A 123 -25.18 8.05 0.71
C ARG A 123 -24.20 9.20 0.90
N MET A 124 -22.93 8.88 1.11
CA MET A 124 -21.86 9.87 1.26
C MET A 124 -21.38 10.45 -0.09
N GLY A 125 -21.86 9.92 -1.22
CA GLY A 125 -21.41 10.33 -2.56
C GLY A 125 -20.03 9.79 -2.96
N ILE A 126 -19.50 8.81 -2.23
CA ILE A 126 -18.16 8.25 -2.45
C ILE A 126 -18.24 7.11 -3.46
N LYS A 127 -17.37 7.14 -4.47
CA LYS A 127 -17.22 6.04 -5.42
C LYS A 127 -16.45 4.88 -4.78
N HIS A 128 -17.03 3.68 -4.80
CA HIS A 128 -16.36 2.48 -4.29
C HIS A 128 -15.57 1.77 -5.39
N ARG A 129 -14.24 1.75 -5.29
CA ARG A 129 -13.36 0.96 -6.15
C ARG A 129 -12.93 -0.31 -5.43
N LYS A 130 -13.05 -1.45 -6.10
CA LYS A 130 -12.64 -2.73 -5.53
C LYS A 130 -11.35 -3.22 -6.15
N ILE A 131 -10.44 -3.69 -5.31
CA ILE A 131 -9.18 -4.27 -5.74
C ILE A 131 -9.44 -5.69 -6.26
N THR A 132 -8.96 -5.97 -7.46
CA THR A 132 -8.95 -7.33 -8.00
C THR A 132 -7.98 -8.18 -7.16
N PRO A 133 -8.33 -9.40 -6.71
CA PRO A 133 -7.55 -10.20 -5.73
C PRO A 133 -6.11 -10.59 -6.09
N ARG A 134 -5.54 -10.07 -7.19
CA ARG A 134 -4.36 -10.64 -7.85
C ARG A 134 -3.29 -9.62 -8.24
N TRP A 135 -3.13 -8.53 -7.48
CA TRP A 135 -2.07 -7.54 -7.72
C TRP A 135 -1.15 -7.39 -6.49
N PRO A 136 -0.27 -8.38 -6.23
CA PRO A 136 0.62 -8.39 -5.05
C PRO A 136 1.49 -7.13 -4.95
N GLN A 137 1.86 -6.54 -6.09
CA GLN A 137 2.70 -5.34 -6.11
C GLN A 137 1.95 -4.08 -5.70
N ALA A 138 0.65 -3.97 -6.00
CA ALA A 138 -0.18 -2.84 -5.57
C ALA A 138 -0.42 -2.85 -4.05
N ASN A 139 -0.45 -4.04 -3.44
CA ASN A 139 -0.56 -4.20 -1.99
C ASN A 139 0.80 -4.29 -1.26
N ALA A 140 1.93 -4.29 -1.98
CA ALA A 140 3.25 -4.51 -1.37
C ALA A 140 3.63 -3.42 -0.35
N GLU A 141 3.19 -2.17 -0.54
CA GLU A 141 3.41 -1.10 0.42
C GLU A 141 2.59 -1.31 1.70
N THR A 142 1.31 -1.61 1.56
CA THR A 142 0.41 -1.92 2.68
C THR A 142 0.89 -3.16 3.44
N GLU A 143 1.32 -4.21 2.72
CA GLU A 143 1.92 -5.41 3.32
C GLU A 143 3.20 -5.10 4.10
N ARG A 144 4.09 -4.25 3.57
CA ARG A 144 5.31 -3.82 4.27
C ARG A 144 4.99 -3.00 5.51
N PHE A 145 4.02 -2.09 5.42
CA PHE A 145 3.54 -1.31 6.55
C PHE A 145 2.97 -2.22 7.64
N MET A 146 2.05 -3.12 7.29
CA MET A 146 1.46 -4.10 8.19
C MET A 146 2.50 -5.03 8.81
N ARG A 147 3.47 -5.50 8.02
CA ARG A 147 4.58 -6.33 8.53
C ARG A 147 5.39 -5.58 9.58
N THR A 148 5.60 -4.28 9.39
CA THR A 148 6.35 -3.45 10.34
C THR A 148 5.55 -3.22 11.61
N ILE A 149 4.26 -2.87 11.50
CA ILE A 149 3.35 -2.74 12.65
C ILE A 149 3.30 -4.03 13.46
N LYS A 150 3.11 -5.18 12.81
CA LYS A 150 3.09 -6.49 13.50
C LYS A 150 4.39 -6.77 14.25
N LYS A 151 5.53 -6.39 13.69
CA LYS A 151 6.83 -6.52 14.38
C LYS A 151 6.91 -5.61 15.61
N THR A 152 6.52 -4.35 15.47
CA THR A 152 6.53 -3.37 16.57
C THR A 152 5.63 -3.80 17.72
N ILE A 153 4.42 -4.28 17.41
CA ILE A 153 3.48 -4.77 18.43
C ILE A 153 4.01 -6.03 19.10
N LYS A 154 4.58 -6.97 18.34
CA LYS A 154 5.18 -8.17 18.92
C LYS A 154 6.33 -7.83 19.88
N ALA A 155 7.13 -6.80 19.58
CA ALA A 155 8.17 -6.32 20.49
C ALA A 155 7.55 -5.70 21.76
N ALA A 156 6.53 -4.84 21.60
CA ALA A 156 5.80 -4.23 22.70
C ALA A 156 5.14 -5.23 23.65
N GLN A 157 4.62 -6.33 23.12
CA GLN A 157 4.04 -7.42 23.92
C GLN A 157 5.07 -8.08 24.84
N VAL A 158 6.33 -8.22 24.39
CA VAL A 158 7.44 -8.74 25.20
C VAL A 158 7.80 -7.75 26.32
N GLU A 159 7.62 -6.45 26.08
CA GLU A 159 7.92 -5.37 27.03
C GLU A 159 6.73 -4.98 27.94
N HIS A 160 5.59 -5.68 27.83
CA HIS A 160 4.33 -5.39 28.56
C HIS A 160 3.77 -3.97 28.32
N GLU A 161 4.01 -3.39 27.13
CA GLU A 161 3.50 -2.06 26.78
C GLU A 161 2.12 -2.08 26.11
N LEU A 162 1.44 -0.92 26.12
CA LEU A 162 0.14 -0.74 25.47
C LEU A 162 0.26 -0.77 23.93
N GLU A 163 -0.27 -1.82 23.31
CA GLU A 163 -0.22 -2.03 21.85
C GLU A 163 -0.80 -0.85 21.05
N ALA A 164 -1.90 -0.26 21.50
CA ALA A 164 -2.56 0.87 20.82
C ALA A 164 -1.67 2.12 20.78
N ARG A 165 -0.89 2.38 21.83
CA ARG A 165 0.05 3.51 21.89
C ARG A 165 1.17 3.32 20.86
N ASN A 166 1.65 2.10 20.71
CA ASN A 166 2.72 1.77 19.78
C ASN A 166 2.27 1.83 18.31
N VAL A 167 1.01 1.48 18.02
CA VAL A 167 0.38 1.74 16.71
C VAL A 167 0.35 3.24 16.40
N GLN A 168 -0.08 4.07 17.36
CA GLN A 168 -0.15 5.52 17.17
C GLN A 168 1.22 6.16 16.97
N ILE A 169 2.22 5.78 17.80
CA ILE A 169 3.60 6.25 17.65
C ILE A 169 4.15 5.88 16.29
N PHE A 170 3.99 4.62 15.87
CA PHE A 170 4.49 4.16 14.57
C PHE A 170 3.82 4.89 13.42
N THR A 171 2.49 5.06 13.48
CA THR A 171 1.72 5.80 12.47
C THR A 171 2.20 7.25 12.38
N SER A 172 2.41 7.90 13.53
CA SER A 172 2.99 9.26 13.59
C SER A 172 4.38 9.32 12.96
N ILE A 173 5.27 8.37 13.28
CA ILE A 173 6.59 8.30 12.64
C ILE A 173 6.48 8.17 11.13
N GLN A 174 5.58 7.34 10.60
CA GLN A 174 5.40 7.20 9.15
C GLN A 174 4.90 8.50 8.51
N ASN A 175 3.92 9.17 9.13
CA ASN A 175 3.34 10.38 8.57
C ASN A 175 4.30 11.59 8.62
N HIS A 176 5.21 11.62 9.59
CA HIS A 176 6.16 12.72 9.77
C HIS A 176 7.55 12.47 9.18
N LYS A 177 7.86 11.25 8.74
CA LYS A 177 9.14 10.92 8.12
C LYS A 177 9.18 11.44 6.67
N ALA A 178 10.13 12.33 6.39
CA ALA A 178 10.42 12.77 5.02
C ALA A 178 11.15 11.68 4.22
N PHE A 179 10.88 11.63 2.92
CA PHE A 179 11.64 10.79 1.99
C PHE A 179 12.74 11.63 1.31
N LYS A 180 13.69 10.96 0.65
CA LYS A 180 14.87 11.62 0.06
C LYS A 180 14.51 12.76 -0.91
N TYR A 181 13.41 12.61 -1.65
CA TYR A 181 12.97 13.56 -2.68
C TYR A 181 11.50 13.98 -2.52
N TRP A 182 10.83 13.58 -1.44
CA TRP A 182 9.41 13.83 -1.23
C TRP A 182 9.18 14.34 0.20
N PRO A 183 8.31 15.33 0.42
CA PRO A 183 7.99 15.81 1.76
C PRO A 183 7.43 14.69 2.63
N SER A 184 7.35 14.91 3.94
CA SER A 184 6.63 13.96 4.79
C SER A 184 5.14 13.93 4.40
N PRO A 185 4.46 12.77 4.53
CA PRO A 185 3.03 12.68 4.23
C PRO A 185 2.17 13.76 4.90
N SER A 186 2.42 14.07 6.18
CA SER A 186 1.71 15.15 6.90
C SER A 186 1.89 16.51 6.24
N LYS A 187 3.08 16.79 5.68
CA LYS A 187 3.33 18.06 4.98
C LYS A 187 2.63 18.08 3.62
N CYS A 188 2.62 16.96 2.90
CA CYS A 188 1.93 16.85 1.60
C CYS A 188 0.41 17.00 1.69
N ILE A 189 -0.21 16.56 2.79
CA ILE A 189 -1.65 16.77 3.02
C ILE A 189 -1.99 18.25 3.14
N VAL A 190 -1.19 19.00 3.90
CA VAL A 190 -1.50 20.41 4.22
C VAL A 190 -1.10 21.35 3.08
N GLN A 191 0.00 21.03 2.39
CA GLN A 191 0.53 21.79 1.29
C GLN A 191 0.77 20.85 0.10
N PRO A 192 -0.27 20.60 -0.72
CA PRO A 192 -0.11 19.91 -1.98
C PRO A 192 0.99 20.62 -2.78
N TYR A 193 1.84 19.86 -3.47
CA TYR A 193 2.93 20.38 -4.27
C TYR A 193 2.39 21.39 -5.30
N CYS A 194 2.45 22.70 -5.00
CA CYS A 194 2.30 23.72 -6.02
C CYS A 194 3.46 23.55 -6.99
N GLU A 195 3.16 23.51 -8.29
CA GLU A 195 4.15 23.67 -9.35
C GLU A 195 4.85 25.04 -9.23
N GLU A 196 5.83 25.17 -8.33
CA GLU A 196 6.83 26.23 -8.44
C GLU A 196 8.13 25.60 -8.94
N GLN A 197 8.11 25.16 -10.20
CA GLN A 197 9.31 25.07 -11.04
C GLN A 197 9.27 26.10 -12.19
N SER A 198 8.69 27.28 -11.96
CA SER A 198 8.68 28.37 -12.94
C SER A 198 9.37 29.65 -12.44
N THR A 199 10.52 29.55 -11.76
CA THR A 199 11.44 30.70 -11.59
C THR A 199 12.90 30.26 -11.57
N CYS A 200 13.32 29.46 -12.56
CA CYS A 200 14.74 29.24 -12.82
C CYS A 200 15.07 29.48 -14.29
N SER A 201 14.88 30.73 -14.76
CA SER A 201 15.56 31.26 -15.97
C SER A 201 15.36 32.76 -16.17
N THR A 202 15.81 33.59 -15.23
CA THR A 202 16.20 34.98 -15.56
C THR A 202 17.42 35.38 -14.73
N ASN A 203 18.61 35.02 -15.22
CA ASN A 203 19.79 35.87 -15.13
C ASN A 203 20.94 35.29 -15.99
N SER A 204 20.83 35.51 -17.29
CA SER A 204 21.97 35.57 -18.19
C SER A 204 21.87 36.88 -18.96
N ASN A 205 22.29 37.96 -18.32
CA ASN A 205 22.67 39.21 -18.97
C ASN A 205 23.72 39.89 -18.10
N ARG A 206 24.97 39.42 -18.25
CA ARG A 206 26.16 40.19 -17.90
C ARG A 206 27.33 39.74 -18.78
N ALA A 207 27.34 40.27 -19.99
CA ALA A 207 28.54 40.44 -20.79
C ALA A 207 28.42 41.82 -21.45
N ASN A 208 29.10 42.79 -20.83
CA ASN A 208 29.64 44.00 -21.42
C ASN A 208 30.99 44.22 -20.74
#